data_AF-A0AAX2FMU3-F1
#
_entry.id   AF-A0AAX2FMU3-F1
#
_cell.length_a   1.000
_cell.length_b   1.000
_cell.length_c   1.000
_cell.angle_alpha   90.00
_cell.angle_beta   90.00
_cell.angle_gamma   90.00
#
_symmetry.space_group_name_H-M   'P 1'
#
loop_
_entity.id
_entity.type
_entity.pdbx_description
1 polymer ?
#
loop_
_entity_poly.entity_id
_entity_poly.type
_entity_poly.pdbx_seq_one_letter_code
_entity_poly.pdbx_strand_id
1 'polypeptide(L)'
;MGKKKKEKQPSELELAKQTIAAKYQKEYGITPIIVTVALGGIKTGYAAVSKEHIQTFTYDRDAKDVVSISTHHFNDYTDVFIDHYAIKSNFEFKGIKDTFAFIPNGSGKEIESLIKSYTDIEIHKTERKWYQKILGFRSGNKAKMVLASLIYLVIVVSIFNTVTGKKEEPKQEVKPAVTTKTAPVKEEKQVEPKLVEQPVDKKQDKINKFKDDTQKKLTETYKKIDGVNPMVAISDDGKLITLAFDLDAYAKHDKVDKELSVSTFKTSAGPYERYRGTAFRAYGKEANIASKDDIVVKIVDSSNNQVVIDDVRNYKEEQKQTTTPASQPEEQQKQSEQNNVVYENCTQVKKAGKAPIKQGEPGYSKKLDKDGDGIACDK
;
A
#
# COMPACT_ATOMS: atom_id res chain seq x y z
N MET A 1 -43.36 36.65 -18.66
CA MET A 1 -41.91 36.92 -18.76
C MET A 1 -41.17 35.99 -17.81
N GLY A 2 -40.68 34.86 -18.30
CA GLY A 2 -39.93 33.89 -17.48
C GLY A 2 -38.54 34.42 -17.16
N LYS A 3 -38.24 34.58 -15.86
CA LYS A 3 -36.88 34.89 -15.38
C LYS A 3 -35.94 33.75 -15.81
N LYS A 4 -35.10 33.98 -16.82
CA LYS A 4 -33.97 33.09 -17.13
C LYS A 4 -33.11 32.96 -15.86
N LYS A 5 -33.09 31.77 -15.26
CA LYS A 5 -32.09 31.39 -14.23
C LYS A 5 -30.72 31.63 -14.85
N LYS A 6 -29.94 32.58 -14.30
CA LYS A 6 -28.51 32.67 -14.60
C LYS A 6 -27.88 31.38 -14.06
N GLU A 7 -27.49 30.47 -14.95
CA GLU A 7 -26.57 29.37 -14.60
C GLU A 7 -25.32 30.00 -13.99
N LYS A 8 -25.08 29.69 -12.71
CA LYS A 8 -23.90 30.16 -12.01
C LYS A 8 -22.74 29.34 -12.55
N GLN A 9 -21.79 29.99 -13.22
CA GLN A 9 -20.62 29.29 -13.74
C GLN A 9 -19.93 28.51 -12.62
N PRO A 10 -19.51 27.26 -12.88
CA PRO A 10 -18.90 26.41 -11.87
C PRO A 10 -17.65 27.09 -11.32
N SER A 11 -17.49 27.00 -10.00
CA SER A 11 -16.31 27.54 -9.33
C SER A 11 -15.05 26.81 -9.78
N GLU A 12 -13.89 27.46 -9.72
CA GLU A 12 -12.61 26.82 -10.04
C GLU A 12 -12.40 25.51 -9.26
N LEU A 13 -12.82 25.49 -8.00
CA LEU A 13 -12.80 24.31 -7.14
C LEU A 13 -13.61 23.15 -7.73
N GLU A 14 -14.81 23.42 -8.25
CA GLU A 14 -15.66 22.39 -8.85
C GLU A 14 -15.07 21.89 -10.16
N LEU A 15 -14.57 22.79 -11.00
CA LEU A 15 -13.91 22.43 -12.25
C LEU A 15 -12.68 21.55 -12.00
N ALA A 16 -11.79 21.96 -11.09
CA ALA A 16 -10.61 21.18 -10.73
C ALA A 16 -10.96 19.78 -10.21
N LYS A 17 -11.96 19.68 -9.32
CA LYS A 17 -12.42 18.38 -8.80
C LYS A 17 -12.99 17.49 -9.91
N GLN A 18 -13.80 18.05 -10.81
CA GLN A 18 -14.37 17.29 -11.93
C GLN A 18 -13.28 16.80 -12.89
N THR A 19 -12.31 17.65 -13.23
CA THR A 19 -11.18 17.26 -14.08
C THR A 19 -10.35 16.16 -13.45
N ILE A 20 -10.03 16.25 -12.16
CA ILE A 20 -9.29 15.20 -11.44
C ILE A 20 -10.08 13.88 -11.41
N ALA A 21 -11.38 13.93 -11.10
CA ALA A 21 -12.23 12.74 -11.08
C ALA A 21 -12.28 12.08 -12.47
N ALA A 22 -12.49 12.85 -13.53
CA ALA A 22 -12.52 12.34 -14.90
C ALA A 22 -11.17 11.74 -15.32
N LYS A 23 -10.06 12.38 -14.95
CA LYS A 23 -8.71 11.86 -15.18
C LYS A 23 -8.51 10.50 -14.52
N TYR A 24 -8.84 10.38 -13.24
CA TYR A 24 -8.68 9.11 -12.52
C TYR A 24 -9.62 8.01 -13.01
N GLN A 25 -10.86 8.37 -13.37
CA GLN A 25 -11.79 7.41 -13.94
C GLN A 25 -11.30 6.89 -15.30
N LYS A 26 -10.67 7.74 -16.11
CA LYS A 26 -10.12 7.36 -17.42
C LYS A 26 -8.83 6.54 -17.30
N GLU A 27 -7.93 6.94 -16.40
CA GLU A 27 -6.58 6.38 -16.29
C GLU A 27 -6.53 5.13 -15.41
N TYR A 28 -7.32 5.10 -14.35
CA TYR A 28 -7.28 4.05 -13.32
C TYR A 28 -8.63 3.34 -13.14
N GLY A 29 -9.70 3.78 -13.80
CA GLY A 29 -11.03 3.18 -13.65
C GLY A 29 -11.67 3.39 -12.26
N ILE A 30 -11.15 4.34 -11.46
CA ILE A 30 -11.58 4.58 -10.08
C ILE A 30 -11.99 6.03 -9.84
N THR A 31 -12.78 6.25 -8.80
CA THR A 31 -13.04 7.57 -8.23
C THR A 31 -12.21 7.75 -6.95
N PRO A 32 -11.18 8.62 -6.94
CA PRO A 32 -10.36 8.84 -5.75
C PRO A 32 -11.07 9.79 -4.76
N ILE A 33 -10.57 9.85 -3.52
CA ILE A 33 -10.95 10.93 -2.60
C ILE A 33 -10.25 12.21 -3.07
N ILE A 34 -11.01 13.28 -3.34
CA ILE A 34 -10.46 14.54 -3.84
C ILE A 34 -10.58 15.63 -2.77
N VAL A 35 -9.43 16.15 -2.34
CA VAL A 35 -9.32 17.17 -1.28
C VAL A 35 -8.54 18.40 -1.78
N THR A 36 -8.69 19.51 -1.08
CA THR A 36 -7.79 20.66 -1.28
C THR A 36 -6.62 20.59 -0.30
N VAL A 37 -5.47 21.08 -0.74
CA VAL A 37 -4.21 21.09 0.01
C VAL A 37 -3.51 22.43 -0.13
N ALA A 38 -2.74 22.80 0.90
CA ALA A 38 -1.81 23.92 0.80
C ALA A 38 -0.48 23.41 0.23
N LEU A 39 -0.06 23.95 -0.91
CA LEU A 39 1.23 23.64 -1.54
C LEU A 39 2.10 24.90 -1.42
N GLY A 40 3.35 24.75 -0.94
CA GLY A 40 4.22 25.89 -0.66
C GLY A 40 4.31 26.87 -1.84
N GLY A 41 3.91 28.13 -1.62
CA GLY A 41 3.90 29.19 -2.65
C GLY A 41 2.65 29.25 -3.55
N ILE A 42 1.74 28.27 -3.47
CA ILE A 42 0.51 28.20 -4.29
C ILE A 42 -0.72 28.41 -3.39
N LYS A 43 -1.62 29.31 -3.79
CA LYS A 43 -2.81 29.68 -2.98
C LYS A 43 -3.76 28.52 -2.72
N THR A 44 -3.93 27.60 -3.67
CA THR A 44 -4.82 26.44 -3.53
C THR A 44 -4.32 25.31 -4.43
N GLY A 45 -3.94 24.19 -3.81
CA GLY A 45 -3.66 22.94 -4.51
C GLY A 45 -4.77 21.92 -4.31
N TYR A 46 -4.74 20.88 -5.11
CA TYR A 46 -5.67 19.75 -5.04
C TYR A 46 -4.89 18.46 -4.84
N ALA A 47 -5.52 17.46 -4.25
CA ALA A 47 -4.95 16.13 -4.14
C ALA A 47 -6.00 15.07 -4.41
N ALA A 48 -5.61 14.03 -5.14
CA ALA A 48 -6.34 12.80 -5.29
C ALA A 48 -5.68 11.73 -4.42
N VAL A 49 -6.48 11.10 -3.57
CA VAL A 49 -6.05 9.98 -2.70
C VAL A 49 -6.72 8.72 -3.22
N SER A 50 -5.90 7.82 -3.77
CA SER A 50 -6.30 6.49 -4.21
C SER A 50 -5.82 5.43 -3.21
N LYS A 51 -6.08 4.15 -3.47
CA LYS A 51 -5.56 3.03 -2.64
C LYS A 51 -4.04 2.86 -2.73
N GLU A 52 -3.41 3.42 -3.76
CA GLU A 52 -1.98 3.18 -4.05
C GLU A 52 -1.11 4.40 -3.76
N HIS A 53 -1.65 5.60 -3.94
CA HIS A 53 -0.87 6.83 -3.92
C HIS A 53 -1.72 8.07 -3.62
N ILE A 54 -1.03 9.13 -3.21
CA ILE A 54 -1.51 10.50 -3.14
C ILE A 54 -0.85 11.30 -4.27
N GLN A 55 -1.63 11.87 -5.17
CA GLN A 55 -1.13 12.77 -6.21
C GLN A 55 -1.64 14.19 -5.99
N THR A 56 -0.75 15.17 -6.11
CA THR A 56 -1.08 16.60 -5.95
C THR A 56 -1.11 17.31 -7.29
N PHE A 57 -1.95 18.34 -7.38
CA PHE A 57 -2.22 19.08 -8.60
C PHE A 57 -2.37 20.58 -8.36
N THR A 58 -2.05 21.37 -9.37
CA THR A 58 -2.60 22.72 -9.59
C THR A 58 -3.65 22.68 -10.68
N TYR A 59 -4.56 23.66 -10.66
CA TYR A 59 -5.50 23.87 -11.76
C TYR A 59 -5.02 25.03 -12.63
N ASP A 60 -4.89 24.78 -13.93
CA ASP A 60 -4.63 25.80 -14.94
C ASP A 60 -5.96 26.28 -15.52
N ARG A 61 -6.28 27.55 -15.27
CA ARG A 61 -7.55 28.15 -15.71
C ARG A 61 -7.63 28.33 -17.22
N ASP A 62 -6.50 28.60 -17.87
CA ASP A 62 -6.43 28.89 -19.29
C ASP A 62 -6.54 27.58 -20.08
N ALA A 63 -5.84 26.54 -19.63
CA ALA A 63 -5.94 25.20 -20.20
C ALA A 63 -7.22 24.46 -19.79
N LYS A 64 -7.90 24.91 -18.72
CA LYS A 64 -9.03 24.21 -18.07
C LYS A 64 -8.69 22.77 -17.68
N ASP A 65 -7.45 22.56 -17.25
CA ASP A 65 -6.91 21.24 -16.93
C ASP A 65 -6.10 21.29 -15.63
N VAL A 66 -5.73 20.11 -15.12
CA VAL A 66 -4.90 19.97 -13.93
C VAL A 66 -3.48 19.56 -14.28
N VAL A 67 -2.53 20.26 -13.67
CA VAL A 67 -1.10 19.97 -13.80
C VAL A 67 -0.66 19.17 -12.58
N SER A 68 -0.10 17.98 -12.82
CA SER A 68 0.46 17.13 -11.75
C SER A 68 1.70 17.78 -11.16
N ILE A 69 1.79 17.83 -9.83
CA ILE A 69 2.91 18.43 -9.09
C ILE A 69 3.78 17.35 -8.46
N SER A 70 3.18 16.44 -7.70
CA SER A 70 3.90 15.34 -7.05
C SER A 70 3.01 14.11 -6.91
N THR A 71 3.62 12.94 -6.92
CA THR A 71 2.96 11.66 -6.64
C THR A 71 3.74 10.94 -5.55
N HIS A 72 3.05 10.56 -4.49
CA HIS A 72 3.60 9.85 -3.33
C HIS A 72 2.91 8.50 -3.21
N HIS A 73 3.63 7.41 -3.50
CA HIS A 73 3.07 6.07 -3.40
C HIS A 73 3.10 5.60 -1.95
N PHE A 74 2.02 4.99 -1.48
CA PHE A 74 1.95 4.51 -0.09
C PHE A 74 3.01 3.45 0.22
N ASN A 75 3.42 2.67 -0.78
CA ASN A 75 4.49 1.69 -0.66
C ASN A 75 5.88 2.29 -0.37
N ASP A 76 6.04 3.61 -0.49
CA ASP A 76 7.29 4.31 -0.17
C ASP A 76 7.41 4.64 1.34
N TYR A 77 6.33 4.44 2.11
CA TYR A 77 6.22 4.81 3.52
C TYR A 77 5.95 3.58 4.40
N THR A 78 6.52 3.57 5.60
CA THR A 78 6.31 2.51 6.61
C THR A 78 5.34 2.95 7.68
N ASP A 79 5.38 4.23 8.03
CA ASP A 79 4.60 4.78 9.14
C ASP A 79 3.85 6.02 8.68
N VAL A 80 2.69 6.25 9.29
CA VAL A 80 1.99 7.53 9.19
C VAL A 80 1.56 8.00 10.57
N PHE A 81 1.96 9.22 10.91
CA PHE A 81 1.54 9.89 12.13
C PHE A 81 0.35 10.79 11.82
N ILE A 82 -0.78 10.50 12.45
CA ILE A 82 -2.05 11.17 12.19
C ILE A 82 -2.47 12.00 13.41
N ASP A 83 -2.65 13.30 13.17
CA ASP A 83 -3.19 14.27 14.15
C ASP A 83 -4.48 14.90 13.60
N HIS A 84 -5.62 14.51 14.18
CA HIS A 84 -6.92 15.08 13.83
C HIS A 84 -7.27 16.27 14.74
N TYR A 85 -7.43 17.43 14.12
CA TYR A 85 -8.00 18.64 14.69
C TYR A 85 -9.50 18.72 14.40
N ALA A 86 -10.20 19.68 15.03
CA ALA A 86 -11.64 19.89 14.82
C ALA A 86 -12.04 20.12 13.35
N ILE A 87 -11.14 20.70 12.54
CA ILE A 87 -11.40 21.09 11.15
C ILE A 87 -10.31 20.65 10.16
N LYS A 88 -9.22 20.05 10.64
CA LYS A 88 -8.04 19.72 9.83
C LYS A 88 -7.46 18.40 10.26
N SER A 89 -6.78 17.71 9.36
CA SER A 89 -6.00 16.53 9.69
C SER A 89 -4.59 16.72 9.18
N ASN A 90 -3.60 16.32 9.98
CA ASN A 90 -2.21 16.30 9.56
C ASN A 90 -1.76 14.84 9.47
N PHE A 91 -1.14 14.49 8.34
CA PHE A 91 -0.55 13.19 8.09
C PHE A 91 0.94 13.42 7.84
N GLU A 92 1.78 12.78 8.65
CA GLU A 92 3.22 12.78 8.43
C GLU A 92 3.64 11.36 8.09
N PHE A 93 3.84 11.11 6.80
CA PHE A 93 4.31 9.83 6.29
C PHE A 93 5.83 9.75 6.44
N LYS A 94 6.32 8.67 7.04
CA LYS A 94 7.73 8.37 7.20
C LYS A 94 8.09 7.16 6.37
N GLY A 95 9.02 7.36 5.44
CA GLY A 95 9.64 6.31 4.66
C GLY A 95 11.12 6.19 5.02
N ILE A 96 11.80 5.22 4.40
CA ILE A 96 13.23 4.94 4.68
C ILE A 96 14.14 6.13 4.31
N LYS A 97 13.78 6.87 3.26
CA LYS A 97 14.61 7.97 2.73
C LYS A 97 13.90 9.31 2.69
N ASP A 98 12.60 9.35 2.91
CA ASP A 98 11.80 10.55 2.68
C ASP A 98 10.69 10.71 3.72
N THR A 99 10.31 11.95 3.98
CA THR A 99 9.16 12.31 4.81
C THR A 99 8.20 13.12 3.95
N PHE A 100 6.94 12.72 3.94
CA PHE A 100 5.89 13.44 3.25
C PHE A 100 4.84 13.96 4.24
N ALA A 101 4.74 15.29 4.34
CA ALA A 101 3.69 15.93 5.12
C ALA A 101 2.49 16.23 4.22
N PHE A 102 1.33 15.73 4.62
CA PHE A 102 0.08 15.87 3.89
C PHE A 102 -1.01 16.44 4.80
N ILE A 103 -1.53 17.61 4.44
CA ILE A 103 -2.53 18.34 5.24
C ILE A 103 -3.77 18.56 4.38
N PRO A 104 -4.67 17.56 4.29
CA PRO A 104 -5.91 17.69 3.54
C PRO A 104 -6.89 18.60 4.27
N ASN A 105 -7.59 19.43 3.51
CA ASN A 105 -8.72 20.20 3.99
C ASN A 105 -10.02 19.40 3.77
N GLY A 106 -10.49 18.74 4.83
CA GLY A 106 -11.61 17.80 4.77
C GLY A 106 -11.16 16.35 4.57
N SER A 107 -12.12 15.41 4.63
CA SER A 107 -11.95 13.96 4.42
C SER A 107 -10.82 13.25 5.19
N GLY A 108 -10.24 13.86 6.23
CA GLY A 108 -9.15 13.22 6.98
C GLY A 108 -9.52 11.85 7.58
N LYS A 109 -10.74 11.68 8.08
CA LYS A 109 -11.19 10.37 8.61
C LYS A 109 -11.40 9.32 7.53
N GLU A 110 -11.86 9.75 6.36
CA GLU A 110 -12.03 8.90 5.19
C GLU A 110 -10.67 8.43 4.65
N ILE A 111 -9.69 9.34 4.59
CA ILE A 111 -8.32 9.06 4.20
C ILE A 111 -7.63 8.14 5.21
N GLU A 112 -7.80 8.37 6.52
CA GLU A 112 -7.34 7.45 7.58
C GLU A 112 -7.90 6.04 7.36
N SER A 113 -9.21 5.94 7.12
CA SER A 113 -9.89 4.66 6.88
C SER A 113 -9.37 3.96 5.62
N LEU A 114 -9.13 4.71 4.55
CA LEU A 114 -8.57 4.20 3.30
C LEU A 114 -7.17 3.64 3.53
N ILE A 115 -6.29 4.39 4.19
CA ILE A 115 -4.93 3.93 4.50
C ILE A 115 -5.00 2.64 5.32
N LYS A 116 -5.79 2.65 6.41
CA LYS A 116 -5.97 1.48 7.28
C LYS A 116 -6.46 0.24 6.54
N SER A 117 -7.31 0.43 5.52
CA SER A 117 -7.99 -0.67 4.83
C SER A 117 -7.22 -1.23 3.64
N TYR A 118 -6.31 -0.44 3.06
CA TYR A 118 -5.70 -0.75 1.77
C TYR A 118 -4.17 -0.65 1.76
N THR A 119 -3.55 -0.29 2.88
CA THR A 119 -2.09 -0.20 2.99
C THR A 119 -1.60 -0.90 4.24
N ASP A 120 -0.33 -1.30 4.21
CA ASP A 120 0.37 -1.87 5.36
C ASP A 120 1.09 -0.80 6.19
N ILE A 121 0.77 0.49 5.98
CA ILE A 121 1.41 1.58 6.71
C ILE A 121 0.96 1.55 8.17
N GLU A 122 1.91 1.54 9.10
CA GLU A 122 1.60 1.59 10.53
C GLU A 122 1.03 2.96 10.91
N ILE A 123 -0.18 2.95 11.47
CA ILE A 123 -0.91 4.17 11.80
C ILE A 123 -0.67 4.54 13.27
N HIS A 124 0.07 5.63 13.49
CA HIS A 124 0.33 6.20 14.80
C HIS A 124 -0.61 7.38 15.04
N LYS A 125 -1.54 7.24 15.99
CA LYS A 125 -2.45 8.32 16.35
C LYS A 125 -1.88 9.11 17.52
N THR A 126 -1.84 10.43 17.39
CA THR A 126 -1.57 11.28 18.55
C THR A 126 -2.84 11.38 19.40
N GLU A 127 -2.92 10.60 20.47
CA GLU A 127 -4.00 10.76 21.44
C GLU A 127 -3.78 12.04 22.26
N ARG A 128 -4.58 13.06 22.00
CA ARG A 128 -4.64 14.25 22.84
C ARG A 128 -5.90 14.22 23.70
N LYS A 129 -5.70 14.46 25.00
CA LYS A 129 -6.80 14.69 25.94
C LYS A 129 -7.66 15.85 25.40
N TRP A 130 -8.97 15.64 25.33
CA TRP A 130 -9.93 16.48 24.60
C TRP A 130 -9.84 17.99 24.90
N TYR A 131 -9.45 18.38 26.11
CA TYR A 131 -9.28 19.78 26.52
C TYR A 131 -8.13 20.52 25.81
N GLN A 132 -7.12 19.83 25.26
CA GLN A 132 -6.06 20.46 24.45
C GLN A 132 -6.50 20.81 23.02
N LYS A 133 -7.69 20.35 22.61
CA LYS A 133 -8.32 20.70 21.32
C LYS A 133 -9.05 22.05 21.38
N ILE A 134 -9.19 22.64 22.57
CA ILE A 134 -9.85 23.92 22.82
C ILE A 134 -8.84 25.07 22.63
N LEU A 135 -9.22 26.11 21.88
CA LEU A 135 -8.35 27.25 21.55
C LEU A 135 -7.91 27.97 22.83
N GLY A 136 -6.60 28.07 23.09
CA GLY A 136 -6.06 28.70 24.30
C GLY A 136 -5.67 27.74 25.44
N PHE A 137 -6.14 26.49 25.43
CA PHE A 137 -5.65 25.41 26.31
C PHE A 137 -4.48 24.62 25.69
N ARG A 138 -4.20 24.84 24.40
CA ARG A 138 -3.15 24.18 23.61
C ARG A 138 -1.73 24.38 24.13
N SER A 139 -1.43 25.51 24.76
CA SER A 139 -0.05 25.85 25.15
C SER A 139 0.40 25.26 26.49
N GLY A 140 -0.49 24.67 27.30
CA GLY A 140 -0.18 24.20 28.66
C GLY A 140 0.19 25.30 29.68
N ASN A 141 0.45 26.52 29.21
CA ASN A 141 0.74 27.68 30.05
C ASN A 141 -0.52 28.10 30.83
N LYS A 142 -0.42 28.07 32.17
CA LYS A 142 -1.52 28.38 33.10
C LYS A 142 -2.16 29.75 32.84
N ALA A 143 -1.38 30.78 32.48
CA ALA A 143 -1.91 32.12 32.20
C ALA A 143 -2.77 32.14 30.93
N LYS A 144 -2.35 31.43 29.89
CA LYS A 144 -3.12 31.31 28.63
C LYS A 144 -4.38 30.47 28.83
N MET A 145 -4.32 29.45 29.69
CA MET A 145 -5.49 28.65 30.07
C MET A 145 -6.51 29.48 30.84
N VAL A 146 -6.08 30.31 31.79
CA VAL A 146 -6.99 31.22 32.53
C VAL A 146 -7.65 32.23 31.60
N LEU A 147 -6.88 32.85 30.70
CA LEU A 147 -7.41 33.78 29.71
C LEU A 147 -8.41 33.10 28.76
N ALA A 148 -8.11 31.89 28.30
CA ALA A 148 -9.01 31.10 27.47
C ALA A 148 -10.30 30.73 28.22
N SER A 149 -10.20 30.30 29.48
CA SER A 149 -11.37 30.04 30.34
C SER A 149 -12.28 31.26 30.43
N LEU A 150 -11.72 32.45 30.63
CA LEU A 150 -12.50 33.69 30.69
C LEU A 150 -13.17 34.01 29.35
N ILE A 151 -12.47 33.81 28.22
CA ILE A 151 -13.04 34.01 26.88
C ILE A 151 -14.18 33.02 26.61
N TYR A 152 -14.03 31.74 26.93
CA TYR A 152 -15.10 30.77 26.76
C TYR A 152 -16.26 31.03 27.71
N LEU A 153 -16.00 31.49 28.94
CA LEU A 153 -17.06 31.91 29.86
C LEU A 153 -17.82 33.10 29.27
N VAL A 154 -17.13 34.09 28.70
CA VAL A 154 -17.77 35.22 27.99
C VAL A 154 -18.55 34.73 26.75
N ILE A 155 -18.05 33.77 25.98
CA ILE A 155 -18.78 33.19 24.83
C ILE A 155 -20.03 32.46 25.32
N VAL A 156 -19.93 31.63 26.36
CA VAL A 156 -21.07 30.90 26.94
C VAL A 156 -22.09 31.88 27.51
N VAL A 157 -21.64 32.90 28.25
CA VAL A 157 -22.48 33.98 28.77
C VAL A 157 -23.05 34.82 27.63
N SER A 158 -22.35 35.01 26.51
CA SER A 158 -22.86 35.72 25.33
C SER A 158 -23.86 34.89 24.54
N ILE A 159 -23.68 33.56 24.46
CA ILE A 159 -24.68 32.64 23.91
C ILE A 159 -25.93 32.63 24.82
N PHE A 160 -25.71 32.63 26.14
CA PHE A 160 -26.80 32.75 27.12
C PHE A 160 -27.51 34.11 27.01
N ASN A 161 -26.76 35.21 26.88
CA ASN A 161 -27.24 36.59 26.71
C ASN A 161 -27.77 36.89 25.30
N THR A 162 -27.53 36.03 24.30
CA THR A 162 -28.20 36.11 22.99
C THR A 162 -29.50 35.31 23.00
N VAL A 163 -29.59 34.24 23.81
CA VAL A 163 -30.85 33.59 24.18
C VAL A 163 -31.69 34.48 25.13
N THR A 164 -31.07 35.39 25.89
CA THR A 164 -31.76 36.32 26.82
C THR A 164 -31.58 37.81 26.50
N GLY A 165 -31.16 38.15 25.28
CA GLY A 165 -31.08 39.50 24.72
C GLY A 165 -30.26 40.57 25.48
N LYS A 166 -29.06 40.91 24.97
CA LYS A 166 -28.54 42.30 24.89
C LYS A 166 -27.23 42.40 24.11
N LYS A 167 -27.08 43.51 23.38
CA LYS A 167 -26.09 43.81 22.33
C LYS A 167 -25.19 44.97 22.79
N GLU A 168 -23.87 44.90 22.60
CA GLU A 168 -22.97 46.05 22.40
C GLU A 168 -21.52 45.63 22.05
N GLU A 169 -20.91 46.32 21.08
CA GLU A 169 -19.49 46.23 20.65
C GLU A 169 -18.63 47.30 21.35
N PRO A 170 -17.30 47.17 21.41
CA PRO A 170 -16.50 48.08 20.58
C PRO A 170 -15.18 47.52 19.98
N LYS A 171 -14.72 48.26 18.96
CA LYS A 171 -13.51 48.16 18.12
C LYS A 171 -12.20 48.47 18.86
N GLN A 172 -11.06 47.94 18.38
CA GLN A 172 -9.87 48.77 18.09
C GLN A 172 -8.79 48.15 17.18
N GLU A 173 -8.20 49.07 16.41
CA GLU A 173 -7.15 49.11 15.39
C GLU A 173 -5.74 48.78 15.99
N VAL A 174 -4.69 48.35 15.28
CA VAL A 174 -3.70 49.16 14.51
C VAL A 174 -2.62 48.21 13.88
N LYS A 175 -2.10 48.54 12.69
CA LYS A 175 -0.91 47.95 11.99
C LYS A 175 0.34 48.90 12.11
N PRO A 176 1.44 48.74 11.36
CA PRO A 176 2.54 47.76 11.36
C PRO A 176 3.93 48.46 11.51
N ALA A 177 5.05 47.74 11.49
CA ALA A 177 6.36 48.34 11.18
C ALA A 177 7.37 47.36 10.55
N VAL A 178 8.08 47.90 9.56
CA VAL A 178 9.05 47.35 8.58
C VAL A 178 10.48 47.48 9.11
N THR A 179 11.45 46.75 8.52
CA THR A 179 12.83 47.20 8.10
C THR A 179 13.76 45.97 8.03
N THR A 180 14.75 45.74 7.15
CA THR A 180 15.18 46.15 5.79
C THR A 180 16.49 45.35 5.55
N LYS A 181 16.63 44.71 4.36
CA LYS A 181 17.85 44.33 3.56
C LYS A 181 19.11 43.77 4.29
N THR A 182 19.91 42.82 3.77
CA THR A 182 20.65 42.80 2.48
C THR A 182 21.41 41.47 2.36
N ALA A 183 21.58 40.91 1.14
CA ALA A 183 22.49 39.79 0.81
C ALA A 183 23.91 40.29 0.43
N PRO A 184 24.97 39.45 0.35
CA PRO A 184 25.35 38.80 -0.94
C PRO A 184 26.01 37.39 -0.80
N VAL A 185 25.72 36.41 -1.69
CA VAL A 185 26.53 35.88 -2.84
C VAL A 185 27.94 35.36 -2.47
N LYS A 186 28.28 34.06 -2.58
CA LYS A 186 28.79 33.21 -3.71
C LYS A 186 29.07 31.80 -3.11
N GLU A 187 29.10 30.63 -3.76
CA GLU A 187 29.87 30.21 -4.93
C GLU A 187 29.47 28.76 -5.30
N GLU A 188 29.51 28.43 -6.60
CA GLU A 188 29.15 27.14 -7.20
C GLU A 188 30.42 26.56 -7.87
N LYS A 189 30.69 25.24 -7.76
CA LYS A 189 31.50 24.52 -8.75
C LYS A 189 31.27 23.01 -8.79
N GLN A 190 31.02 22.53 -10.01
CA GLN A 190 30.86 21.15 -10.50
C GLN A 190 32.23 20.43 -10.61
N VAL A 191 32.37 19.16 -10.22
CA VAL A 191 32.30 17.87 -10.97
C VAL A 191 33.32 17.67 -12.10
N GLU A 192 34.14 16.59 -12.00
CA GLU A 192 34.67 15.78 -13.12
C GLU A 192 35.22 14.39 -12.63
N PRO A 193 35.57 13.38 -13.46
CA PRO A 193 34.70 12.23 -13.77
C PRO A 193 35.25 10.81 -13.43
N LYS A 194 34.37 9.82 -13.71
CA LYS A 194 34.44 8.35 -13.52
C LYS A 194 35.58 7.61 -14.25
N LEU A 195 36.08 6.55 -13.62
CA LEU A 195 36.76 5.40 -14.27
C LEU A 195 35.79 4.19 -14.36
N VAL A 196 35.83 3.49 -15.50
CA VAL A 196 34.93 2.38 -15.88
C VAL A 196 35.64 1.03 -15.68
N GLU A 197 34.99 0.08 -15.01
CA GLU A 197 35.38 -1.33 -14.98
C GLU A 197 34.11 -2.22 -15.10
N GLN A 198 34.21 -3.21 -16.01
CA GLN A 198 33.17 -4.07 -16.62
C GLN A 198 32.60 -5.17 -15.66
N PRO A 199 31.59 -6.00 -16.01
CA PRO A 199 30.32 -6.02 -15.27
C PRO A 199 29.95 -7.30 -14.50
N VAL A 200 30.80 -8.33 -14.39
CA VAL A 200 30.38 -9.64 -13.84
C VAL A 200 30.35 -9.69 -12.30
N ASP A 201 31.32 -9.06 -11.63
CA ASP A 201 31.44 -9.08 -10.16
C ASP A 201 30.33 -8.25 -9.48
N LYS A 202 30.08 -7.06 -10.05
CA LYS A 202 29.06 -6.11 -9.55
C LYS A 202 27.64 -6.65 -9.59
N LYS A 203 27.32 -7.58 -10.52
CA LYS A 203 25.99 -8.20 -10.59
C LYS A 203 25.76 -9.07 -9.37
N GLN A 204 26.66 -10.04 -9.13
CA GLN A 204 26.47 -11.01 -8.07
C GLN A 204 26.58 -10.36 -6.69
N ASP A 205 27.47 -9.37 -6.52
CA ASP A 205 27.57 -8.56 -5.30
C ASP A 205 26.25 -7.87 -4.95
N LYS A 206 25.59 -7.27 -5.94
CA LYS A 206 24.32 -6.58 -5.70
C LYS A 206 23.16 -7.54 -5.43
N ILE A 207 23.13 -8.70 -6.09
CA ILE A 207 22.16 -9.76 -5.82
C ILE A 207 22.35 -10.29 -4.39
N ASN A 208 23.59 -10.63 -4.02
CA ASN A 208 23.94 -11.13 -2.70
C ASN A 208 23.62 -10.09 -1.61
N LYS A 209 23.99 -8.83 -1.83
CA LYS A 209 23.65 -7.74 -0.90
C LYS A 209 22.14 -7.60 -0.70
N PHE A 210 21.36 -7.63 -1.77
CA PHE A 210 19.89 -7.56 -1.68
C PHE A 210 19.31 -8.78 -0.95
N LYS A 211 19.85 -9.98 -1.21
CA LYS A 211 19.49 -11.22 -0.52
C LYS A 211 19.75 -11.08 0.98
N ASP A 212 20.94 -10.63 1.38
CA ASP A 212 21.33 -10.50 2.78
C ASP A 212 20.53 -9.43 3.53
N ASP A 213 20.31 -8.27 2.90
CA ASP A 213 19.47 -7.21 3.46
C ASP A 213 18.01 -7.69 3.64
N THR A 214 17.49 -8.44 2.67
CA THR A 214 16.13 -9.00 2.72
C THR A 214 16.01 -10.10 3.77
N GLN A 215 17.01 -10.99 3.84
CA GLN A 215 17.14 -12.04 4.83
C GLN A 215 17.13 -11.45 6.24
N LYS A 216 17.99 -10.46 6.51
CA LYS A 216 18.07 -9.76 7.79
C LYS A 216 16.73 -9.13 8.18
N LYS A 217 16.07 -8.45 7.23
CA LYS A 217 14.78 -7.81 7.47
C LYS A 217 13.69 -8.82 7.84
N LEU A 218 13.59 -9.93 7.11
CA LEU A 218 12.61 -10.98 7.39
C LEU A 218 12.91 -11.68 8.73
N THR A 219 14.17 -12.02 9.00
CA THR A 219 14.57 -12.62 10.28
C THR A 219 14.19 -11.73 11.45
N GLU A 220 14.47 -10.42 11.40
CA GLU A 220 14.08 -9.51 12.50
C GLU A 220 12.55 -9.34 12.61
N THR A 221 11.81 -9.38 11.49
CA THR A 221 10.34 -9.31 11.49
C THR A 221 9.73 -10.51 12.23
N TYR A 222 10.29 -11.70 12.04
CA TYR A 222 9.73 -12.95 12.55
C TYR A 222 10.44 -13.51 13.79
N LYS A 223 11.44 -12.80 14.32
CA LYS A 223 12.25 -13.19 15.49
C LYS A 223 11.45 -13.53 16.75
N LYS A 224 10.22 -13.03 16.89
CA LYS A 224 9.35 -13.26 18.05
C LYS A 224 8.56 -14.57 17.95
N ILE A 225 8.56 -15.23 16.80
CA ILE A 225 7.83 -16.47 16.55
C ILE A 225 8.82 -17.62 16.64
N ASP A 226 8.65 -18.47 17.65
CA ASP A 226 9.56 -19.59 17.89
C ASP A 226 9.53 -20.59 16.73
N GLY A 227 10.70 -21.01 16.26
CA GLY A 227 10.87 -21.94 15.14
C GLY A 227 10.70 -21.36 13.74
N VAL A 228 10.17 -20.13 13.59
CA VAL A 228 10.02 -19.50 12.26
C VAL A 228 11.34 -18.86 11.84
N ASN A 229 12.03 -19.53 10.92
CA ASN A 229 13.29 -19.05 10.35
C ASN A 229 13.10 -18.80 8.85
N PRO A 230 12.73 -17.57 8.42
CA PRO A 230 12.54 -17.28 7.01
C PRO A 230 13.87 -17.43 6.26
N MET A 231 13.84 -17.94 5.03
CA MET A 231 15.01 -18.02 4.17
C MET A 231 14.75 -17.32 2.84
N VAL A 232 15.76 -16.63 2.34
CA VAL A 232 15.73 -15.93 1.06
C VAL A 232 16.73 -16.58 0.11
N ALA A 233 16.26 -17.01 -1.05
CA ALA A 233 17.10 -17.43 -2.16
C ALA A 233 16.81 -16.58 -3.39
N ILE A 234 17.85 -16.28 -4.16
CA ILE A 234 17.72 -15.55 -5.43
C ILE A 234 18.52 -16.34 -6.47
N SER A 235 17.94 -16.56 -7.64
CA SER A 235 18.64 -17.21 -8.76
C SER A 235 19.84 -16.37 -9.24
N ASP A 236 20.82 -17.01 -9.86
CA ASP A 236 22.03 -16.33 -10.36
C ASP A 236 21.74 -15.25 -11.41
N ASP A 237 20.61 -15.38 -12.12
CA ASP A 237 20.13 -14.38 -13.07
C ASP A 237 19.33 -13.24 -12.41
N GLY A 238 19.04 -13.33 -11.12
CA GLY A 238 18.26 -12.36 -10.36
C GLY A 238 16.76 -12.35 -10.70
N LYS A 239 16.27 -13.29 -11.50
CA LYS A 239 14.87 -13.30 -11.96
C LYS A 239 13.92 -14.06 -11.05
N LEU A 240 14.41 -14.94 -10.18
CA LEU A 240 13.59 -15.69 -9.24
C LEU A 240 14.01 -15.36 -7.81
N ILE A 241 13.10 -14.80 -7.04
CA ILE A 241 13.24 -14.60 -5.60
C ILE A 241 12.36 -15.64 -4.91
N THR A 242 12.96 -16.53 -4.12
CA THR A 242 12.24 -17.50 -3.30
C THR A 242 12.29 -17.07 -1.85
N LEU A 243 11.11 -16.93 -1.23
CA LEU A 243 10.94 -16.69 0.19
C LEU A 243 10.41 -17.98 0.82
N ALA A 244 11.18 -18.59 1.70
CA ALA A 244 10.78 -19.80 2.40
C ALA A 244 10.43 -19.49 3.85
N PHE A 245 9.34 -20.08 4.35
CA PHE A 245 8.87 -19.91 5.71
C PHE A 245 8.51 -21.27 6.31
N ASP A 246 8.79 -21.48 7.59
CA ASP A 246 8.38 -22.70 8.31
C ASP A 246 6.91 -22.56 8.74
N LEU A 247 6.01 -23.09 7.91
CA LEU A 247 4.58 -22.97 8.15
C LEU A 247 4.07 -23.90 9.27
N ASP A 248 4.83 -24.94 9.62
CA ASP A 248 4.53 -25.78 10.78
C ASP A 248 4.78 -25.02 12.09
N ALA A 249 5.88 -24.26 12.14
CA ALA A 249 6.18 -23.39 13.27
C ALA A 249 5.14 -22.26 13.42
N TYR A 250 4.68 -21.66 12.32
CA TYR A 250 3.58 -20.69 12.35
C TYR A 250 2.28 -21.29 12.89
N ALA A 251 1.87 -22.43 12.34
CA ALA A 251 0.65 -23.11 12.77
C ALA A 251 0.70 -23.44 14.27
N LYS A 252 1.86 -23.88 14.77
CA LYS A 252 2.09 -24.15 16.19
C LYS A 252 2.00 -22.89 17.06
N HIS A 253 2.59 -21.77 16.63
CA HIS A 253 2.54 -20.50 17.35
C HIS A 253 1.10 -19.98 17.48
N ASP A 254 0.35 -20.00 16.38
CA ASP A 254 -1.02 -19.48 16.31
C ASP A 254 -2.07 -20.49 16.82
N LYS A 255 -1.64 -21.72 17.13
CA LYS A 255 -2.49 -22.84 17.59
C LYS A 255 -3.61 -23.17 16.59
N VAL A 256 -3.26 -23.20 15.31
CA VAL A 256 -4.17 -23.50 14.19
C VAL A 256 -3.66 -24.70 13.38
N ASP A 257 -4.54 -25.27 12.56
CA ASP A 257 -4.14 -26.31 11.60
C ASP A 257 -3.19 -25.76 10.52
N LYS A 258 -2.27 -26.62 10.05
CA LYS A 258 -1.29 -26.27 9.01
C LYS A 258 -1.97 -25.70 7.76
N GLU A 259 -3.07 -26.30 7.32
CA GLU A 259 -3.82 -25.86 6.14
C GLU A 259 -4.39 -24.44 6.32
N LEU A 260 -4.85 -24.10 7.53
CA LEU A 260 -5.34 -22.75 7.84
C LEU A 260 -4.20 -21.74 7.91
N SER A 261 -3.03 -22.14 8.43
CA SER A 261 -1.81 -21.32 8.39
C SER A 261 -1.38 -21.05 6.94
N VAL A 262 -1.34 -22.07 6.08
CA VAL A 262 -1.04 -21.94 4.65
C VAL A 262 -2.03 -21.00 3.96
N SER A 263 -3.34 -21.14 4.23
CA SER A 263 -4.38 -20.26 3.66
C SER A 263 -4.24 -18.80 4.11
N THR A 264 -3.93 -18.59 5.39
CA THR A 264 -3.69 -17.25 5.96
C THR A 264 -2.43 -16.65 5.35
N PHE A 265 -1.36 -17.43 5.23
CA PHE A 265 -0.10 -17.01 4.65
C PHE A 265 -0.30 -16.59 3.19
N LYS A 266 -1.01 -17.43 2.42
CA LYS A 266 -1.45 -17.15 1.07
C LYS A 266 -2.19 -15.80 1.02
N THR A 267 -3.23 -15.61 1.83
CA THR A 267 -4.02 -14.37 1.90
C THR A 267 -3.16 -13.14 2.21
N SER A 268 -2.16 -13.31 3.07
CA SER A 268 -1.19 -12.27 3.43
C SER A 268 -0.01 -12.13 2.47
N ALA A 269 -0.04 -12.78 1.29
CA ALA A 269 1.10 -12.79 0.39
C ALA A 269 1.27 -11.51 -0.44
N GLY A 270 0.19 -10.72 -0.60
CA GLY A 270 0.16 -9.48 -1.38
C GLY A 270 1.29 -8.46 -1.09
N PRO A 271 1.74 -8.27 0.16
CA PRO A 271 2.88 -7.42 0.52
C PRO A 271 4.22 -7.91 -0.07
N TYR A 272 4.39 -9.20 -0.37
CA TYR A 272 5.64 -9.73 -0.95
C TYR A 272 5.83 -9.32 -2.42
N GLU A 273 4.79 -8.82 -3.10
CA GLU A 273 4.92 -8.24 -4.44
C GLU A 273 5.98 -7.13 -4.52
N ARG A 274 6.19 -6.40 -3.41
CA ARG A 274 7.13 -5.28 -3.38
C ARG A 274 8.57 -5.71 -3.64
N TYR A 275 8.94 -6.96 -3.33
CA TYR A 275 10.31 -7.46 -3.45
C TYR A 275 10.81 -7.44 -4.89
N ARG A 276 9.90 -7.60 -5.85
CA ARG A 276 10.14 -7.47 -7.28
C ARG A 276 10.60 -6.06 -7.67
N GLY A 277 9.85 -5.05 -7.24
CA GLY A 277 10.17 -3.65 -7.51
C GLY A 277 11.44 -3.19 -6.79
N THR A 278 11.68 -3.66 -5.55
CA THR A 278 12.90 -3.33 -4.81
C THR A 278 14.13 -4.03 -5.41
N ALA A 279 14.01 -5.30 -5.82
CA ALA A 279 15.05 -6.06 -6.49
C ALA A 279 15.45 -5.44 -7.83
N PHE A 280 14.46 -5.11 -8.67
CA PHE A 280 14.69 -4.43 -9.94
C PHE A 280 15.47 -3.11 -9.76
N ARG A 281 15.12 -2.32 -8.74
CA ARG A 281 15.85 -1.08 -8.41
C ARG A 281 17.25 -1.35 -7.84
N ALA A 282 17.44 -2.43 -7.10
CA ALA A 282 18.70 -2.75 -6.44
C ALA A 282 19.76 -3.26 -7.43
N TYR A 283 19.39 -4.22 -8.28
CA TYR A 283 20.31 -4.94 -9.16
C TYR A 283 19.82 -5.12 -10.60
N GLY A 284 18.62 -4.67 -10.96
CA GLY A 284 18.03 -4.96 -12.30
C GLY A 284 18.91 -4.47 -13.46
N LYS A 285 19.55 -3.31 -13.30
CA LYS A 285 20.50 -2.78 -14.30
C LYS A 285 21.71 -3.69 -14.48
N GLU A 286 22.35 -4.09 -13.39
CA GLU A 286 23.54 -4.95 -13.43
C GLU A 286 23.22 -6.40 -13.81
N ALA A 287 21.99 -6.87 -13.52
CA ALA A 287 21.51 -8.19 -13.89
C ALA A 287 20.92 -8.27 -15.30
N ASN A 288 20.93 -7.18 -16.06
CA ASN A 288 20.35 -7.09 -17.41
C ASN A 288 18.87 -7.52 -17.44
N ILE A 289 18.11 -7.06 -16.45
CA ILE A 289 16.67 -7.28 -16.33
C ILE A 289 15.97 -6.08 -16.98
N ALA A 290 15.10 -6.34 -17.96
CA ALA A 290 14.49 -5.29 -18.77
C ALA A 290 13.30 -4.62 -18.07
N SER A 291 12.49 -5.42 -17.37
CA SER A 291 11.36 -4.96 -16.58
C SER A 291 11.37 -5.56 -15.18
N LYS A 292 10.80 -4.84 -14.21
CA LYS A 292 10.46 -5.43 -12.91
C LYS A 292 9.55 -6.66 -13.06
N ASP A 293 8.76 -6.73 -14.14
CA ASP A 293 7.85 -7.84 -14.40
C ASP A 293 8.57 -9.14 -14.77
N ASP A 294 9.86 -9.07 -15.13
CA ASP A 294 10.71 -10.24 -15.40
C ASP A 294 11.22 -10.93 -14.12
N ILE A 295 11.00 -10.32 -12.95
CA ILE A 295 11.35 -10.88 -11.65
C ILE A 295 10.10 -11.52 -11.04
N VAL A 296 10.19 -12.80 -10.70
CA VAL A 296 9.13 -13.58 -10.06
C VAL A 296 9.45 -13.75 -8.57
N VAL A 297 8.43 -13.58 -7.72
CA VAL A 297 8.54 -13.88 -6.29
C VAL A 297 7.73 -15.14 -6.00
N LYS A 298 8.39 -16.13 -5.42
CA LYS A 298 7.85 -17.44 -5.08
C LYS A 298 7.88 -17.64 -3.57
N ILE A 299 6.85 -18.29 -3.02
CA ILE A 299 6.76 -18.64 -1.61
C ILE A 299 6.77 -20.15 -1.44
N VAL A 300 7.62 -20.65 -0.55
CA VAL A 300 7.81 -22.09 -0.28
C VAL A 300 7.66 -22.36 1.21
N ASP A 301 7.03 -23.48 1.54
CA ASP A 301 7.04 -24.02 2.90
C ASP A 301 8.38 -24.72 3.13
N SER A 302 9.22 -24.19 4.03
CA SER A 302 10.56 -24.74 4.28
C SER A 302 10.53 -26.08 5.03
N SER A 303 9.42 -26.43 5.67
CA SER A 303 9.29 -27.69 6.43
C SER A 303 9.29 -28.93 5.52
N ASN A 304 8.75 -28.79 4.31
CA ASN A 304 8.52 -29.88 3.36
C ASN A 304 8.92 -29.51 1.91
N ASN A 305 9.47 -28.31 1.72
CA ASN A 305 9.89 -27.75 0.44
C ASN A 305 8.76 -27.65 -0.62
N GLN A 306 7.50 -27.59 -0.16
CA GLN A 306 6.33 -27.46 -1.04
C GLN A 306 6.14 -26.00 -1.48
N VAL A 307 5.82 -25.79 -2.76
CA VAL A 307 5.47 -24.46 -3.26
C VAL A 307 4.11 -24.05 -2.70
N VAL A 308 4.09 -22.93 -1.99
CA VAL A 308 2.88 -22.34 -1.41
C VAL A 308 2.26 -21.39 -2.42
N ILE A 309 3.08 -20.54 -3.05
CA ILE A 309 2.70 -19.65 -4.15
C ILE A 309 3.83 -19.66 -5.17
N ASP A 310 3.50 -19.84 -6.44
CA ASP A 310 4.43 -19.87 -7.56
C ASP A 310 4.79 -18.47 -8.10
N ASP A 311 3.80 -17.59 -8.23
CA ASP A 311 3.96 -16.14 -8.48
C ASP A 311 2.98 -15.35 -7.61
N VAL A 312 3.52 -14.54 -6.69
CA VAL A 312 2.73 -13.69 -5.78
C VAL A 312 1.80 -12.73 -6.52
N ARG A 313 2.07 -12.40 -7.80
CA ARG A 313 1.19 -11.58 -8.63
C ARG A 313 -0.15 -12.27 -8.90
N ASN A 314 -0.08 -13.53 -9.32
CA ASN A 314 -1.25 -14.31 -9.72
C ASN A 314 -2.16 -14.58 -8.53
N TYR A 315 -1.57 -14.69 -7.33
CA TYR A 315 -2.32 -14.86 -6.10
C TYR A 315 -3.28 -13.69 -5.78
N LYS A 316 -3.02 -12.47 -6.30
CA LYS A 316 -3.94 -11.33 -6.13
C LYS A 316 -5.26 -11.46 -6.89
N GLU A 317 -5.32 -12.31 -7.91
CA GLU A 317 -6.53 -12.47 -8.76
C GLU A 317 -7.50 -13.52 -8.20
N GLU A 318 -7.04 -14.47 -7.39
CA GLU A 318 -7.88 -15.57 -6.85
C GLU A 318 -8.75 -15.17 -5.63
N GLN A 319 -8.52 -14.02 -5.01
CA GLN A 319 -9.16 -13.61 -3.74
C GLN A 319 -10.55 -12.96 -3.87
N LYS A 320 -11.27 -13.14 -4.99
CA LYS A 320 -12.64 -12.59 -5.13
C LYS A 320 -13.79 -13.60 -5.13
N GLN A 321 -13.54 -14.89 -4.96
CA GLN A 321 -14.61 -15.88 -4.81
C GLN A 321 -14.23 -16.99 -3.83
N THR A 322 -14.79 -16.96 -2.62
CA THR A 322 -15.72 -18.00 -2.12
C THR A 322 -16.02 -17.85 -0.62
N THR A 323 -17.27 -17.48 -0.31
CA THR A 323 -18.00 -17.93 0.89
C THR A 323 -19.36 -18.49 0.44
N THR A 324 -19.39 -19.84 0.28
CA THR A 324 -20.47 -20.83 0.56
C THR A 324 -21.84 -20.79 -0.19
N PRO A 325 -22.62 -21.90 -0.26
CA PRO A 325 -22.52 -23.05 -1.18
C PRO A 325 -23.74 -23.24 -2.12
N ALA A 326 -23.60 -24.21 -3.04
CA ALA A 326 -24.65 -24.92 -3.81
C ALA A 326 -25.23 -24.26 -5.08
N SER A 327 -24.66 -24.60 -6.24
CA SER A 327 -25.30 -25.48 -7.23
C SER A 327 -24.35 -25.78 -8.40
N GLN A 328 -24.34 -27.04 -8.79
CA GLN A 328 -23.56 -27.69 -9.86
C GLN A 328 -24.23 -27.41 -11.25
N PRO A 329 -23.71 -27.91 -12.37
CA PRO A 329 -22.58 -27.41 -13.18
C PRO A 329 -22.97 -27.14 -14.66
N GLU A 330 -22.21 -26.34 -15.40
CA GLU A 330 -22.08 -26.54 -16.87
C GLU A 330 -20.81 -25.92 -17.48
N GLU A 331 -20.00 -26.81 -18.05
CA GLU A 331 -19.10 -26.73 -19.20
C GLU A 331 -17.91 -25.73 -19.28
N GLN A 332 -16.73 -26.36 -19.28
CA GLN A 332 -15.40 -25.80 -19.46
C GLN A 332 -14.80 -26.31 -20.79
N GLN A 333 -14.24 -25.41 -21.59
CA GLN A 333 -13.20 -25.66 -22.59
C GLN A 333 -12.19 -24.51 -22.44
N LYS A 334 -10.86 -24.65 -22.42
CA LYS A 334 -9.96 -25.78 -22.66
C LYS A 334 -8.57 -25.37 -22.10
N GLN A 335 -7.93 -26.29 -21.38
CA GLN A 335 -6.51 -26.65 -21.50
C GLN A 335 -5.42 -25.78 -20.83
N SER A 336 -5.18 -26.10 -19.55
CA SER A 336 -3.82 -26.19 -18.97
C SER A 336 -3.80 -27.24 -17.85
N GLU A 337 -4.14 -28.49 -18.17
CA GLU A 337 -4.09 -29.63 -17.22
C GLU A 337 -3.24 -30.77 -17.80
N GLN A 338 -2.00 -30.88 -17.32
CA GLN A 338 -1.22 -32.12 -17.45
C GLN A 338 -0.89 -32.73 -16.08
N ASN A 339 -1.49 -32.24 -14.97
CA ASN A 339 -1.19 -32.72 -13.62
C ASN A 339 -2.39 -33.22 -12.80
N ASN A 340 -3.56 -33.42 -13.43
CA ASN A 340 -4.73 -33.93 -12.69
C ASN A 340 -5.50 -35.01 -13.47
N VAL A 341 -4.78 -36.02 -13.94
CA VAL A 341 -5.42 -37.21 -14.51
C VAL A 341 -5.75 -38.15 -13.35
N VAL A 342 -7.03 -38.46 -13.13
CA VAL A 342 -7.50 -39.43 -12.14
C VAL A 342 -8.33 -40.47 -12.88
N TYR A 343 -7.93 -41.74 -12.80
CA TYR A 343 -8.67 -42.84 -13.43
C TYR A 343 -9.51 -43.57 -12.39
N GLU A 344 -10.76 -43.88 -12.72
CA GLU A 344 -11.66 -44.61 -11.81
C GLU A 344 -11.32 -46.10 -11.73
N ASN A 345 -10.82 -46.68 -12.83
CA ASN A 345 -10.47 -48.10 -12.91
C ASN A 345 -9.40 -48.38 -13.98
N CYS A 346 -8.77 -49.55 -13.88
CA CYS A 346 -7.72 -49.98 -14.81
C CYS A 346 -8.18 -50.15 -16.26
N THR A 347 -9.49 -50.31 -16.51
CA THR A 347 -10.01 -50.38 -17.88
C THR A 347 -9.89 -49.03 -18.58
N GLN A 348 -10.15 -47.93 -17.87
CA GLN A 348 -9.89 -46.58 -18.42
C GLN A 348 -8.40 -46.35 -18.66
N VAL A 349 -7.54 -46.79 -17.74
CA VAL A 349 -6.08 -46.67 -17.86
C VAL A 349 -5.56 -47.42 -19.10
N LYS A 350 -6.02 -48.66 -19.32
CA LYS A 350 -5.65 -49.47 -20.49
C LYS A 350 -6.18 -48.87 -21.80
N LYS A 351 -7.42 -48.37 -21.81
CA LYS A 351 -7.98 -47.65 -22.97
C LYS A 351 -7.22 -46.38 -23.31
N ALA A 352 -6.69 -45.68 -22.30
CA ALA A 352 -5.84 -44.51 -22.47
C ALA A 352 -4.40 -44.87 -22.91
N GLY A 353 -4.04 -46.15 -22.99
CA GLY A 353 -2.70 -46.60 -23.37
C GLY A 353 -1.62 -46.23 -22.35
N LYS A 354 -1.99 -46.03 -21.09
CA LYS A 354 -1.10 -45.61 -19.99
C LYS A 354 -0.80 -46.71 -18.98
N ALA A 355 -1.31 -47.93 -19.19
CA ALA A 355 -0.98 -49.07 -18.33
C ALA A 355 0.38 -49.68 -18.71
N PRO A 356 1.23 -50.08 -17.73
CA PRO A 356 1.10 -49.86 -16.29
C PRO A 356 1.45 -48.41 -15.87
N ILE A 357 0.80 -47.89 -14.81
CA ILE A 357 1.11 -46.58 -14.22
C ILE A 357 1.89 -46.76 -12.91
N LYS A 358 3.02 -46.08 -12.76
CA LYS A 358 3.85 -46.16 -11.54
C LYS A 358 3.51 -45.09 -10.50
N GLN A 359 3.81 -45.37 -9.24
CA GLN A 359 3.67 -44.39 -8.16
C GLN A 359 4.45 -43.10 -8.47
N GLY A 360 3.73 -41.98 -8.50
CA GLY A 360 4.26 -40.66 -8.85
C GLY A 360 3.98 -40.21 -10.28
N GLU A 361 3.49 -41.10 -11.15
CA GLU A 361 3.03 -40.72 -12.50
C GLU A 361 1.60 -40.17 -12.47
N PRO A 362 1.25 -39.20 -13.34
CA PRO A 362 -0.11 -38.68 -13.45
C PRO A 362 -1.11 -39.80 -13.76
N GLY A 363 -2.15 -39.94 -12.94
CA GLY A 363 -3.10 -41.06 -13.03
C GLY A 363 -2.90 -42.15 -12.00
N TYR A 364 -1.79 -42.15 -11.26
CA TYR A 364 -1.57 -43.14 -10.22
C TYR A 364 -2.50 -42.88 -9.03
N SER A 365 -3.18 -43.93 -8.56
CA SER A 365 -3.84 -43.90 -7.27
C SER A 365 -3.76 -45.26 -6.59
N LYS A 366 -3.67 -45.26 -5.25
CA LYS A 366 -3.70 -46.48 -4.42
C LYS A 366 -4.98 -47.30 -4.57
N LYS A 367 -6.03 -46.76 -5.20
CA LYS A 367 -7.26 -47.51 -5.50
C LYS A 367 -7.12 -48.37 -6.76
N LEU A 368 -6.17 -48.03 -7.64
CA LEU A 368 -5.87 -48.74 -8.88
C LEU A 368 -4.77 -49.79 -8.69
N ASP A 369 -3.86 -49.54 -7.74
CA ASP A 369 -2.86 -50.47 -7.25
C ASP A 369 -3.45 -51.36 -6.14
N LYS A 370 -4.01 -52.51 -6.52
CA LYS A 370 -4.77 -53.38 -5.60
C LYS A 370 -3.87 -54.19 -4.67
N ASP A 371 -2.64 -54.50 -5.09
CA ASP A 371 -1.63 -55.23 -4.34
C ASP A 371 -0.65 -54.32 -3.60
N GLY A 372 -0.61 -53.03 -3.94
CA GLY A 372 0.12 -52.01 -3.20
C GLY A 372 1.62 -52.05 -3.44
N ASP A 373 2.07 -52.58 -4.58
CA ASP A 373 3.49 -52.72 -4.92
C ASP A 373 4.09 -51.47 -5.59
N GLY A 374 3.25 -50.44 -5.81
CA GLY A 374 3.64 -49.18 -6.42
C GLY A 374 3.45 -49.14 -7.94
N ILE A 375 2.86 -50.17 -8.56
CA ILE A 375 2.58 -50.24 -10.00
C ILE A 375 1.09 -50.56 -10.21
N ALA A 376 0.31 -49.53 -10.56
CA ALA A 376 -1.11 -49.69 -10.84
C ALA A 376 -1.38 -50.27 -12.24
N CYS A 377 -2.34 -51.19 -12.32
CA CYS A 377 -2.91 -51.72 -13.56
C CYS A 377 -1.89 -52.49 -14.45
N ASP A 378 -0.93 -53.15 -13.84
CA ASP A 378 0.09 -54.01 -14.45
C ASP A 378 -0.42 -55.37 -14.95
N LYS A 379 -1.57 -55.81 -14.41
CA LYS A 379 -2.23 -57.09 -14.71
C LYS A 379 -3.49 -56.91 -15.55
#